data_AF-A0A852HP51-F1
#
_entry.id   AF-A0A852HP51-F1
#
_cell.length_a   1.000
_cell.length_b   1.000
_cell.length_c   1.000
_cell.angle_alpha   90.00
_cell.angle_beta   90.00
_cell.angle_gamma   90.00
#
_symmetry.space_group_name_H-M   'P 1'
#
loop_
_entity.id
_entity.type
_entity.pdbx_description
1 polymer ?
#
loop_
_entity_poly.entity_id
_entity_poly.type
_entity_poly.pdbx_seq_one_letter_code
_entity_poly.pdbx_strand_id
1 'polypeptide(L)'
;MRRFGYCRVVLATSLLWVLLDVFLLLYFSECNKCERSQERSLLPALRAVISRNQEGPGEMGRAVLIPKEEQEKMKELFKINQFNLLASDRIALNRSLPDVRLDGCKSKVYPEELPNTSVVIVFHNEAWSTLLRTLHSVIARSPPRLLAELVLVDDASEREFLKASLEDYVKKLEVPVRILRMEQRSGLIRARLRGAAAARGQVITFLDAHCECTLGWLEPLLARIKEDRKAVVCPIIDVISDDTFEYMAGSDMTYGGFNWKLNFRWYPVPPREMERRKGDRTLPVRS
;
A
#
# COMPACT_ATOMS: atom_id res chain seq x y z
N MET A 1 -1.21 -62.25 35.65
CA MET A 1 -1.72 -60.92 36.07
C MET A 1 -1.00 -59.71 35.45
N ARG A 2 0.32 -59.73 35.16
CA ARG A 2 1.03 -58.55 34.62
C ARG A 2 0.64 -58.11 33.19
N ARG A 3 0.30 -59.04 32.28
CA ARG A 3 -0.06 -58.71 30.87
C ARG A 3 -1.32 -57.85 30.72
N PHE A 4 -2.28 -57.96 31.64
CA PHE A 4 -3.53 -57.20 31.59
C PHE A 4 -3.34 -55.73 31.98
N GLY A 5 -2.37 -55.44 32.85
CA GLY A 5 -2.00 -54.07 33.23
C GLY A 5 -1.38 -53.29 32.07
N TYR A 6 -0.44 -53.91 31.33
CA TYR A 6 0.17 -53.29 30.15
C TYR A 6 -0.85 -52.96 29.06
N CYS A 7 -1.80 -53.86 28.79
CA CYS A 7 -2.84 -53.63 27.78
C CYS A 7 -3.75 -52.44 28.17
N ARG A 8 -4.10 -52.32 29.45
CA ARG A 8 -4.86 -51.16 29.96
C ARG A 8 -4.10 -49.85 29.85
N VAL A 9 -2.80 -49.85 30.14
CA VAL A 9 -1.96 -48.64 30.01
C VAL A 9 -1.85 -48.24 28.54
N VAL A 10 -1.60 -49.17 27.62
CA VAL A 10 -1.52 -48.89 26.18
C VAL A 10 -2.86 -48.36 25.63
N LEU A 11 -3.99 -48.94 26.02
CA LEU A 11 -5.30 -48.46 25.61
C LEU A 11 -5.59 -47.06 26.16
N ALA A 12 -5.25 -46.80 27.43
CA ALA A 12 -5.47 -45.50 28.05
C ALA A 12 -4.61 -44.40 27.40
N THR A 13 -3.33 -44.68 27.12
CA THR A 13 -2.45 -43.69 26.47
C THR A 13 -2.86 -43.46 25.03
N SER A 14 -3.25 -44.51 24.29
CA SER A 14 -3.72 -44.38 22.91
C SER A 14 -4.99 -43.55 22.82
N LEU A 15 -5.94 -43.76 23.76
CA LEU A 15 -7.17 -42.97 23.83
C LEU A 15 -6.87 -41.49 24.13
N LEU A 16 -5.90 -41.22 24.99
CA LEU A 16 -5.48 -39.87 25.34
C LEU A 16 -4.88 -39.14 24.13
N TRP A 17 -4.04 -39.83 23.34
CA TRP A 17 -3.47 -39.28 22.12
C TRP A 17 -4.54 -39.00 21.05
N VAL A 18 -5.50 -39.91 20.87
CA VAL A 18 -6.62 -39.70 19.93
C VAL A 18 -7.46 -38.48 20.34
N LEU A 19 -7.73 -38.31 21.64
CA LEU A 19 -8.47 -37.14 22.12
C LEU A 19 -7.70 -35.83 21.92
N LEU A 20 -6.38 -35.86 22.12
CA LEU A 20 -5.50 -34.71 21.89
C LEU A 20 -5.47 -34.33 20.40
N ASP A 21 -5.37 -35.30 19.50
CA ASP A 21 -5.38 -35.09 18.06
C ASP A 21 -6.74 -34.56 17.57
N VAL A 22 -7.85 -35.10 18.07
CA VAL A 22 -9.19 -34.58 17.77
C VAL A 22 -9.35 -33.15 18.28
N PHE A 23 -8.86 -32.85 19.48
CA PHE A 23 -8.90 -31.49 20.03
C PHE A 23 -8.07 -30.51 19.18
N LEU A 24 -6.85 -30.89 18.79
CA LEU A 24 -6.00 -30.08 17.91
C LEU A 24 -6.67 -29.87 16.54
N LEU A 25 -7.25 -30.92 15.95
CA LEU A 25 -7.96 -30.81 14.67
C LEU A 25 -9.18 -29.91 14.76
N LEU A 26 -9.96 -29.99 15.84
CA LEU A 26 -11.10 -29.09 16.06
C LEU A 26 -10.63 -27.65 16.27
N TYR A 27 -9.60 -27.43 17.07
CA TYR A 27 -9.01 -26.12 17.32
C TYR A 27 -8.49 -25.46 16.02
N PHE A 28 -7.72 -26.19 15.21
CA PHE A 28 -7.25 -25.69 13.91
C PHE A 28 -8.36 -25.56 12.86
N SER A 29 -9.39 -26.41 12.90
CA SER A 29 -10.55 -26.32 12.01
C SER A 29 -11.45 -25.11 12.32
N GLU A 30 -11.64 -24.78 13.59
CA GLU A 30 -12.34 -23.56 14.02
C GLU A 30 -11.56 -22.29 13.64
N CYS A 31 -10.23 -22.32 13.76
CA CYS A 31 -9.36 -21.21 13.32
C CYS A 31 -9.51 -20.94 11.81
N ASN A 32 -9.46 -22.00 10.98
CA ASN A 32 -9.65 -21.89 9.52
C ASN A 32 -11.07 -21.44 9.13
N LYS A 33 -12.10 -21.80 9.90
CA LYS A 33 -13.47 -21.33 9.65
C LYS A 33 -13.62 -19.83 9.88
N CYS A 34 -12.86 -19.25 10.80
CA CYS A 34 -12.92 -17.82 11.12
C CYS A 34 -12.41 -16.96 9.95
N GLU A 35 -11.25 -17.29 9.39
CA GLU A 35 -10.69 -16.58 8.22
C GLU A 35 -11.59 -16.70 6.99
N ARG A 36 -12.11 -17.91 6.72
CA ARG A 36 -12.97 -18.17 5.56
C ARG A 36 -14.35 -17.50 5.66
N SER A 37 -14.87 -17.36 6.88
CA SER A 37 -16.09 -16.60 7.19
C SER A 37 -15.89 -15.10 6.94
N GLN A 38 -14.76 -14.54 7.41
CA GLN A 38 -14.39 -13.15 7.17
C GLN A 38 -14.24 -12.85 5.67
N GLU A 39 -13.55 -13.70 4.90
CA GLU A 39 -13.40 -13.54 3.44
C GLU A 39 -14.74 -13.53 2.68
N ARG A 40 -15.69 -14.39 3.07
CA ARG A 40 -17.04 -14.37 2.47
C ARG A 40 -17.83 -13.11 2.81
N SER A 41 -17.65 -12.53 4.00
CA SER A 41 -18.27 -11.26 4.38
C SER A 41 -17.64 -10.05 3.68
N LEU A 42 -16.39 -10.17 3.22
CA LEU A 42 -15.67 -9.10 2.55
C LEU A 42 -16.22 -8.84 1.15
N LEU A 43 -16.67 -9.86 0.39
CA LEU A 43 -17.14 -9.66 -1.00
C LEU A 43 -18.21 -8.54 -1.18
N PRO A 44 -19.26 -8.45 -0.34
CA PRO A 44 -20.17 -7.30 -0.34
C PRO A 44 -19.48 -5.97 -0.01
N ALA A 45 -18.59 -5.93 0.99
CA ALA A 45 -17.85 -4.73 1.36
C ALA A 45 -16.91 -4.25 0.23
N LEU A 46 -16.22 -5.18 -0.44
CA LEU A 46 -15.36 -4.92 -1.58
C LEU A 46 -16.15 -4.29 -2.74
N ARG A 47 -17.36 -4.79 -3.03
CA ARG A 47 -18.26 -4.20 -4.04
C ARG A 47 -18.75 -2.82 -3.63
N ALA A 48 -19.12 -2.64 -2.36
CA ALA A 48 -19.57 -1.35 -1.84
C ALA A 48 -18.47 -0.28 -1.94
N VAL A 49 -17.21 -0.63 -1.71
CA VAL A 49 -16.06 0.29 -1.89
C VAL A 49 -15.95 0.80 -3.33
N ILE A 50 -16.20 -0.07 -4.31
CA ILE A 50 -16.12 0.28 -5.74
C ILE A 50 -17.24 1.24 -6.16
N SER A 51 -18.42 1.18 -5.54
CA SER A 51 -19.60 1.95 -5.94
C SER A 51 -19.77 3.29 -5.21
N ARG A 52 -18.82 3.74 -4.39
CA ARG A 52 -18.94 4.99 -3.62
C ARG A 52 -18.61 6.21 -4.48
N ASN A 53 -19.40 7.28 -4.32
CA ASN A 53 -19.18 8.59 -4.94
C ASN A 53 -18.26 9.49 -4.08
N GLN A 54 -17.68 10.54 -4.67
CA GLN A 54 -16.76 11.53 -4.07
C GLN A 54 -17.42 12.51 -3.08
N GLU A 55 -18.35 12.04 -2.25
CA GLU A 55 -19.08 12.88 -1.28
C GLU A 55 -19.18 12.20 0.10
N GLY A 56 -18.33 11.19 0.34
CA GLY A 56 -18.39 10.32 1.50
C GLY A 56 -17.38 10.63 2.62
N PRO A 57 -17.29 9.75 3.63
CA PRO A 57 -16.26 9.82 4.65
C PRO A 57 -14.86 9.90 4.04
N GLY A 58 -14.02 10.77 4.61
CA GLY A 58 -12.62 10.93 4.22
C GLY A 58 -12.37 11.74 2.95
N GLU A 59 -13.42 12.31 2.34
CA GLU A 59 -13.31 13.25 1.22
C GLU A 59 -12.46 14.48 1.60
N MET A 60 -11.72 15.02 0.63
CA MET A 60 -10.71 16.07 0.86
C MET A 60 -9.69 15.70 1.94
N GLY A 61 -9.37 14.41 2.08
CA GLY A 61 -8.39 13.91 3.04
C GLY A 61 -8.78 14.07 4.52
N ARG A 62 -10.05 14.31 4.84
CA ARG A 62 -10.51 14.51 6.23
C ARG A 62 -10.43 13.23 7.06
N ALA A 63 -10.30 13.37 8.37
CA ALA A 63 -10.37 12.25 9.30
C ALA A 63 -11.72 11.52 9.24
N VAL A 64 -11.68 10.18 9.22
CA VAL A 64 -12.85 9.31 9.34
C VAL A 64 -12.99 8.86 10.78
N LEU A 65 -14.07 9.29 11.44
CA LEU A 65 -14.38 8.90 12.80
C LEU A 65 -15.27 7.66 12.81
N ILE A 66 -14.84 6.63 13.52
CA ILE A 66 -15.62 5.40 13.70
C ILE A 66 -16.57 5.57 14.90
N PRO A 67 -17.87 5.26 14.76
CA PRO A 67 -18.82 5.27 15.87
C PRO A 67 -18.42 4.31 17.00
N LYS A 68 -18.79 4.64 18.24
CA LYS A 68 -18.38 3.87 19.43
C LYS A 68 -18.85 2.41 19.37
N GLU A 69 -19.98 2.16 18.73
CA GLU A 69 -20.60 0.85 18.57
C GLU A 69 -19.74 -0.10 17.71
N GLU A 70 -18.90 0.45 16.82
CA GLU A 70 -18.05 -0.31 15.90
C GLU A 70 -16.58 -0.32 16.32
N GLN A 71 -16.25 0.26 17.47
CA GLN A 71 -14.86 0.40 17.92
C GLN A 71 -14.18 -0.96 18.18
N GLU A 72 -14.90 -1.96 18.69
CA GLU A 72 -14.36 -3.30 18.88
C GLU A 72 -14.08 -4.00 17.55
N LYS A 73 -15.00 -3.86 16.58
CA LYS A 73 -14.79 -4.36 15.21
C LYS A 73 -13.60 -3.68 14.54
N MET A 74 -13.45 -2.37 14.74
CA MET A 74 -12.31 -1.59 14.25
C MET A 74 -10.98 -2.14 14.80
N LYS A 75 -10.89 -2.40 16.11
CA LYS A 75 -9.69 -2.98 16.75
C LYS A 75 -9.34 -4.36 16.21
N GLU A 76 -10.33 -5.22 15.99
CA GLU A 76 -10.09 -6.55 15.41
C GLU A 76 -9.59 -6.46 13.97
N LEU A 77 -10.20 -5.59 13.15
CA LEU A 77 -9.76 -5.37 11.77
C LEU A 77 -8.38 -4.70 11.70
N PHE A 78 -8.04 -3.84 12.66
CA PHE A 78 -6.72 -3.19 12.73
C PHE A 78 -5.58 -4.21 12.78
N LYS A 79 -5.76 -5.34 13.48
CA LYS A 79 -4.72 -6.38 13.62
C LYS A 79 -4.30 -7.01 12.30
N ILE A 80 -5.18 -7.02 11.28
CA ILE A 80 -4.95 -7.71 10.01
C ILE A 80 -3.86 -6.98 9.19
N ASN A 81 -4.02 -5.68 9.00
CA ASN A 81 -3.14 -4.88 8.14
C ASN A 81 -2.35 -3.79 8.91
N GLN A 82 -2.52 -3.69 10.24
CA GLN A 82 -1.89 -2.68 11.10
C GLN A 82 -2.29 -1.23 10.78
N PHE A 83 -3.51 -1.06 10.29
CA PHE A 83 -4.20 0.22 10.12
C PHE A 83 -5.72 0.01 10.12
N ASN A 84 -6.50 1.08 10.25
CA ASN A 84 -7.94 1.05 10.36
C ASN A 84 -8.63 0.69 9.02
N LEU A 85 -8.74 -0.62 8.76
CA LEU A 85 -9.44 -1.14 7.57
C LEU A 85 -10.88 -0.66 7.49
N LEU A 86 -11.58 -0.52 8.62
CA LEU A 86 -12.97 -0.08 8.62
C LEU A 86 -13.11 1.36 8.13
N ALA A 87 -12.19 2.25 8.51
CA ALA A 87 -12.11 3.59 7.96
C ALA A 87 -11.77 3.55 6.46
N SER A 88 -10.75 2.77 6.07
CA SER A 88 -10.37 2.61 4.67
C SER A 88 -11.55 2.17 3.80
N ASP A 89 -12.29 1.13 4.20
CA ASP A 89 -13.40 0.58 3.42
C ASP A 89 -14.62 1.52 3.33
N ARG A 90 -14.67 2.57 4.15
CA ARG A 90 -15.71 3.61 4.09
C ARG A 90 -15.36 4.74 3.11
N ILE A 91 -14.10 4.88 2.77
CA ILE A 91 -13.59 5.94 1.92
C ILE A 91 -13.70 5.52 0.44
N ALA A 92 -14.13 6.45 -0.41
CA ALA A 92 -14.17 6.22 -1.85
C ALA A 92 -12.76 5.95 -2.42
N LEU A 93 -12.64 5.03 -3.39
CA LEU A 93 -11.36 4.72 -4.04
C LEU A 93 -10.77 5.91 -4.79
N ASN A 94 -11.61 6.86 -5.19
CA ASN A 94 -11.26 8.05 -5.94
C ASN A 94 -11.46 9.34 -5.12
N ARG A 95 -11.44 9.27 -3.77
CA ARG A 95 -11.55 10.46 -2.91
C ARG A 95 -10.56 11.56 -3.33
N SER A 96 -10.94 12.82 -3.23
CA SER A 96 -10.00 13.93 -3.46
C SER A 96 -9.12 14.20 -2.23
N LEU A 97 -8.01 14.91 -2.47
CA LEU A 97 -7.06 15.34 -1.45
C LEU A 97 -6.85 16.86 -1.54
N PRO A 98 -6.53 17.54 -0.43
CA PRO A 98 -6.22 18.96 -0.46
C PRO A 98 -4.90 19.21 -1.21
N ASP A 99 -4.82 20.31 -1.96
CA ASP A 99 -3.56 20.73 -2.59
C ASP A 99 -2.68 21.46 -1.57
N VAL A 100 -1.83 20.69 -0.88
CA VAL A 100 -0.89 21.18 0.15
C VAL A 100 0.44 21.68 -0.43
N ARG A 101 0.57 21.76 -1.75
CA ARG A 101 1.79 22.28 -2.38
C ARG A 101 1.97 23.76 -2.05
N LEU A 102 3.23 24.18 -1.99
CA LEU A 102 3.58 25.59 -1.90
C LEU A 102 3.22 26.33 -3.20
N ASP A 103 2.95 27.63 -3.12
CA ASP A 103 2.43 28.40 -4.26
C ASP A 103 3.38 28.45 -5.47
N GLY A 104 4.69 28.43 -5.22
CA GLY A 104 5.70 28.29 -6.27
C GLY A 104 5.59 26.98 -7.04
N CYS A 105 5.20 25.89 -6.37
CA CYS A 105 5.00 24.58 -7.01
C CYS A 105 3.70 24.54 -7.84
N LYS A 106 2.65 25.25 -7.42
CA LYS A 106 1.36 25.31 -8.14
C LYS A 106 1.47 26.02 -9.49
N SER A 107 2.35 27.01 -9.58
CA SER A 107 2.57 27.84 -10.75
C SER A 107 3.75 27.39 -11.63
N LYS A 108 4.49 26.35 -11.21
CA LYS A 108 5.64 25.85 -11.95
C LYS A 108 5.21 25.14 -13.24
N VAL A 109 5.77 25.60 -14.35
CA VAL A 109 5.56 24.99 -15.67
C VAL A 109 6.70 24.02 -15.96
N TYR A 110 6.34 22.82 -16.42
CA TYR A 110 7.29 21.78 -16.81
C TYR A 110 7.32 21.64 -18.34
N PRO A 111 8.44 21.18 -18.93
CA PRO A 111 8.51 20.88 -20.35
C PRO A 111 7.40 19.89 -20.77
N GLU A 112 6.83 20.06 -21.97
CA GLU A 112 5.76 19.16 -22.45
C GLU A 112 6.27 17.74 -22.68
N GLU A 113 7.46 17.62 -23.26
CA GLU A 113 8.15 16.36 -23.48
C GLU A 113 8.83 15.90 -22.18
N LEU A 114 8.24 14.95 -21.46
CA LEU A 114 8.87 14.29 -20.32
C LEU A 114 8.99 12.79 -20.63
N PRO A 115 10.00 12.10 -20.06
CA PRO A 115 10.09 10.64 -20.21
C PRO A 115 8.87 9.98 -19.60
N ASN A 116 8.33 8.93 -20.23
CA ASN A 116 7.26 8.16 -19.61
C ASN A 116 7.78 7.27 -18.47
N THR A 117 6.89 6.80 -17.61
CA THR A 117 7.23 5.94 -16.47
C THR A 117 6.38 4.69 -16.40
N SER A 118 6.99 3.59 -15.97
CA SER A 118 6.29 2.43 -15.43
C SER A 118 6.21 2.56 -13.92
N VAL A 119 4.99 2.62 -13.39
CA VAL A 119 4.79 2.65 -11.93
C VAL A 119 4.74 1.22 -11.41
N VAL A 120 5.70 0.87 -10.54
CA VAL A 120 5.84 -0.47 -9.96
C VAL A 120 5.32 -0.43 -8.52
N ILE A 121 4.31 -1.25 -8.24
CA ILE A 121 3.70 -1.38 -6.91
C ILE A 121 3.87 -2.82 -6.45
N VAL A 122 4.61 -3.03 -5.36
CA VAL A 122 4.76 -4.34 -4.73
C VAL A 122 3.73 -4.48 -3.62
N PHE A 123 3.06 -5.63 -3.54
CA PHE A 123 2.10 -5.91 -2.48
C PHE A 123 2.20 -7.37 -1.99
N HIS A 124 1.81 -7.56 -0.73
CA HIS A 124 1.66 -8.88 -0.12
C HIS A 124 0.54 -8.80 0.93
N ASN A 125 -0.54 -9.57 0.75
CA ASN A 125 -1.71 -9.57 1.66
C ASN A 125 -2.33 -8.19 1.94
N GLU A 126 -2.13 -7.24 1.02
CA GLU A 126 -2.60 -5.87 1.13
C GLU A 126 -4.13 -5.78 1.19
N ALA A 127 -4.65 -4.73 1.83
CA ALA A 127 -6.08 -4.49 1.83
C ALA A 127 -6.57 -4.04 0.44
N TRP A 128 -7.74 -4.52 0.04
CA TRP A 128 -8.31 -4.19 -1.26
C TRP A 128 -8.56 -2.69 -1.44
N SER A 129 -9.10 -2.03 -0.40
CA SER A 129 -9.43 -0.62 -0.44
C SER A 129 -8.19 0.25 -0.60
N THR A 130 -7.10 -0.05 0.10
CA THR A 130 -5.83 0.70 -0.02
C THR A 130 -5.15 0.45 -1.34
N LEU A 131 -4.98 -0.83 -1.74
CA LEU A 131 -4.35 -1.19 -3.02
C LEU A 131 -5.06 -0.50 -4.19
N LEU A 132 -6.39 -0.64 -4.28
CA LEU A 132 -7.12 -0.02 -5.38
C LEU A 132 -7.11 1.50 -5.31
N ARG A 133 -7.16 2.10 -4.12
CA ARG A 133 -7.07 3.56 -3.97
C ARG A 133 -5.72 4.08 -4.45
N THR A 134 -4.63 3.34 -4.22
CA THR A 134 -3.33 3.65 -4.82
C THR A 134 -3.42 3.62 -6.35
N LEU A 135 -3.96 2.57 -6.96
CA LEU A 135 -4.11 2.49 -8.42
C LEU A 135 -4.93 3.66 -8.98
N HIS A 136 -6.10 3.92 -8.40
CA HIS A 136 -6.98 5.01 -8.82
C HIS A 136 -6.32 6.38 -8.63
N SER A 137 -5.58 6.60 -7.54
CA SER A 137 -4.86 7.85 -7.33
C SER A 137 -3.78 8.09 -8.38
N VAL A 138 -3.05 7.04 -8.78
CA VAL A 138 -2.02 7.12 -9.83
C VAL A 138 -2.67 7.41 -11.17
N ILE A 139 -3.72 6.68 -11.55
CA ILE A 139 -4.41 6.85 -12.83
C ILE A 139 -5.04 8.25 -12.93
N ALA A 140 -5.75 8.69 -11.90
CA ALA A 140 -6.50 9.94 -11.93
C ALA A 140 -5.59 11.19 -11.88
N ARG A 141 -4.36 11.08 -11.33
CA ARG A 141 -3.48 12.23 -11.07
C ARG A 141 -2.15 12.18 -11.81
N SER A 142 -2.03 11.28 -12.78
CA SER A 142 -0.88 11.23 -13.69
C SER A 142 -1.33 11.59 -15.10
N PRO A 143 -0.62 12.48 -15.81
CA PRO A 143 -0.95 12.75 -17.21
C PRO A 143 -0.88 11.46 -18.05
N PRO A 144 -1.91 11.11 -18.86
CA PRO A 144 -1.96 9.83 -19.59
C PRO A 144 -0.74 9.56 -20.48
N ARG A 145 -0.15 10.62 -21.06
CA ARG A 145 1.06 10.52 -21.89
C ARG A 145 2.33 10.10 -21.13
N LEU A 146 2.36 10.32 -19.80
CA LEU A 146 3.52 10.03 -18.96
C LEU A 146 3.41 8.66 -18.27
N LEU A 147 2.20 8.14 -18.09
CA LEU A 147 1.97 6.84 -17.45
C LEU A 147 1.95 5.72 -18.50
N ALA A 148 3.07 5.00 -18.64
CA ALA A 148 3.19 3.94 -19.65
C ALA A 148 2.42 2.67 -19.25
N GLU A 149 2.54 2.25 -17.99
CA GLU A 149 1.86 1.09 -17.43
C GLU A 149 1.92 1.10 -15.89
N LEU A 150 1.04 0.32 -15.26
CA LEU A 150 1.13 -0.08 -13.86
C LEU A 150 1.60 -1.53 -13.78
N VAL A 151 2.69 -1.79 -13.06
CA VAL A 151 3.23 -3.13 -12.81
C VAL A 151 2.99 -3.49 -11.35
N LEU A 152 2.00 -4.35 -11.11
CA LEU A 152 1.70 -4.85 -9.77
C LEU A 152 2.48 -6.13 -9.54
N VAL A 153 3.31 -6.18 -8.52
CA VAL A 153 4.09 -7.37 -8.16
C VAL A 153 3.51 -7.97 -6.89
N ASP A 154 2.86 -9.12 -7.03
CA ASP A 154 2.34 -9.89 -5.92
C ASP A 154 3.44 -10.80 -5.36
N ASP A 155 3.95 -10.46 -4.17
CA ASP A 155 4.96 -11.24 -3.46
C ASP A 155 4.32 -12.41 -2.68
N ALA A 156 3.63 -13.28 -3.41
CA ALA A 156 2.92 -14.47 -2.92
C ALA A 156 1.84 -14.18 -1.86
N SER A 157 0.85 -13.36 -2.20
CA SER A 157 -0.33 -13.14 -1.36
C SER A 157 -1.22 -14.38 -1.25
N GLU A 158 -1.80 -14.58 -0.08
CA GLU A 158 -2.65 -15.72 0.26
C GLU A 158 -4.14 -15.39 0.06
N ARG A 159 -4.53 -14.14 0.30
CA ARG A 159 -5.93 -13.66 0.28
C ARG A 159 -6.58 -13.85 -1.08
N GLU A 160 -7.75 -14.48 -1.11
CA GLU A 160 -8.33 -14.95 -2.38
C GLU A 160 -8.75 -13.80 -3.30
N PHE A 161 -9.20 -12.68 -2.74
CA PHE A 161 -9.59 -11.52 -3.53
C PHE A 161 -8.41 -10.85 -4.26
N LEU A 162 -7.16 -11.10 -3.85
CA LEU A 162 -5.98 -10.58 -4.54
C LEU A 162 -5.61 -11.39 -5.79
N LYS A 163 -6.28 -12.52 -6.04
CA LYS A 163 -6.01 -13.42 -7.17
C LYS A 163 -6.91 -13.07 -8.37
N ALA A 164 -7.83 -13.96 -8.74
CA ALA A 164 -8.69 -13.79 -9.91
C ALA A 164 -9.54 -12.51 -9.85
N SER A 165 -10.07 -12.17 -8.67
CA SER A 165 -10.89 -10.96 -8.48
C SER A 165 -10.12 -9.68 -8.81
N LEU A 166 -8.84 -9.59 -8.41
CA LEU A 166 -7.97 -8.46 -8.75
C LEU A 166 -7.69 -8.43 -10.25
N GLU A 167 -7.38 -9.56 -10.86
CA GLU A 167 -7.13 -9.68 -12.30
C GLU A 167 -8.33 -9.20 -13.13
N ASP A 168 -9.54 -9.61 -12.75
CA ASP A 168 -10.77 -9.21 -13.43
C ASP A 168 -11.14 -7.74 -13.18
N TYR A 169 -10.71 -7.18 -12.05
CA TYR A 169 -10.88 -5.76 -11.78
C TYR A 169 -9.93 -4.92 -12.64
N VAL A 170 -8.62 -5.21 -12.63
CA VAL A 170 -7.62 -4.37 -13.29
C VAL A 170 -7.73 -4.40 -14.82
N LYS A 171 -8.26 -5.47 -15.42
CA LYS A 171 -8.56 -5.55 -16.86
C LYS A 171 -9.55 -4.48 -17.33
N LYS A 172 -10.35 -3.90 -16.42
CA LYS A 172 -11.37 -2.89 -16.73
C LYS A 172 -10.85 -1.45 -16.59
N LEU A 173 -9.62 -1.27 -16.12
CA LEU A 173 -9.02 0.05 -15.98
C LEU A 173 -8.57 0.58 -17.34
N GLU A 174 -8.59 1.90 -17.49
CA GLU A 174 -8.26 2.60 -18.75
C GLU A 174 -6.76 2.55 -19.08
N VAL A 175 -5.92 2.27 -18.07
CA VAL A 175 -4.46 2.21 -18.20
C VAL A 175 -4.02 0.74 -18.21
N PRO A 176 -2.99 0.38 -19.01
CA PRO A 176 -2.44 -0.97 -18.98
C PRO A 176 -1.92 -1.34 -17.58
N VAL A 177 -2.54 -2.34 -16.96
CA VAL A 177 -2.11 -2.89 -15.67
C VAL A 177 -1.67 -4.34 -15.85
N ARG A 178 -0.47 -4.67 -15.39
CA ARG A 178 0.09 -6.02 -15.42
C ARG A 178 0.36 -6.52 -14.01
N ILE A 179 -0.16 -7.70 -13.69
CA ILE A 179 0.11 -8.36 -12.42
C ILE A 179 1.19 -9.42 -12.65
N LEU A 180 2.28 -9.35 -11.88
CA LEU A 180 3.35 -10.32 -11.83
C LEU A 180 3.22 -11.12 -10.53
N ARG A 181 2.92 -12.41 -10.64
CA ARG A 181 2.85 -13.31 -9.49
C ARG A 181 4.22 -13.89 -9.19
N MET A 182 4.65 -13.82 -7.93
CA MET A 182 5.82 -14.54 -7.44
C MET A 182 5.41 -15.92 -6.93
N GLU A 183 6.22 -16.94 -7.21
CA GLU A 183 5.94 -18.32 -6.79
C GLU A 183 6.02 -18.51 -5.28
N GLN A 184 6.89 -17.73 -4.62
CA GLN A 184 7.10 -17.78 -3.18
C GLN A 184 7.40 -16.37 -2.63
N ARG A 185 7.07 -16.18 -1.36
CA ARG A 185 7.33 -14.93 -0.63
C ARG A 185 8.83 -14.68 -0.55
N SER A 186 9.30 -13.69 -1.28
CA SER A 186 10.70 -13.40 -1.53
C SER A 186 11.15 -12.07 -0.95
N GLY A 187 10.22 -11.25 -0.48
CA GLY A 187 10.45 -9.97 0.16
C GLY A 187 10.52 -8.79 -0.83
N LEU A 188 10.34 -7.59 -0.26
CA LEU A 188 10.20 -6.32 -1.00
C LEU A 188 11.31 -6.08 -2.04
N ILE A 189 12.57 -6.36 -1.70
CA ILE A 189 13.72 -6.10 -2.57
C ILE A 189 13.62 -6.93 -3.86
N ARG A 190 13.42 -8.25 -3.74
CA ARG A 190 13.35 -9.15 -4.89
C ARG A 190 12.10 -8.88 -5.73
N ALA A 191 10.98 -8.56 -5.09
CA ALA A 191 9.77 -8.14 -5.77
C ALA A 191 9.96 -6.83 -6.55
N ARG A 192 10.61 -5.82 -5.98
CA ARG A 192 10.96 -4.57 -6.68
C ARG A 192 11.88 -4.84 -7.87
N LEU A 193 12.88 -5.70 -7.73
CA LEU A 193 13.76 -6.11 -8.84
C LEU A 193 12.98 -6.84 -9.94
N ARG A 194 12.04 -7.72 -9.57
CA ARG A 194 11.16 -8.42 -10.53
C ARG A 194 10.29 -7.45 -11.32
N GLY A 195 9.70 -6.45 -10.64
CA GLY A 195 8.93 -5.38 -11.26
C GLY A 195 9.79 -4.51 -12.18
N ALA A 196 10.97 -4.11 -11.72
CA ALA A 196 11.92 -3.30 -12.49
C ALA A 196 12.36 -3.99 -13.79
N ALA A 197 12.67 -5.29 -13.72
CA ALA A 197 13.05 -6.08 -14.90
C ALA A 197 11.92 -6.23 -15.92
N ALA A 198 10.67 -6.05 -15.51
CA ALA A 198 9.48 -6.20 -16.36
C ALA A 198 8.89 -4.87 -16.86
N ALA A 199 9.37 -3.75 -16.33
CA ALA A 199 8.97 -2.39 -16.68
C ALA A 199 9.42 -2.01 -18.09
N ARG A 200 8.56 -1.29 -18.81
CA ARG A 200 8.78 -0.87 -20.21
C ARG A 200 8.94 0.65 -20.37
N GLY A 201 8.63 1.42 -19.34
CA GLY A 201 8.79 2.88 -19.33
C GLY A 201 10.26 3.30 -19.30
N GLN A 202 10.51 4.54 -19.72
CA GLN A 202 11.86 5.13 -19.69
C GLN A 202 12.36 5.38 -18.27
N VAL A 203 11.44 5.62 -17.34
CA VAL A 203 11.67 5.75 -15.90
C VAL A 203 10.90 4.66 -15.16
N ILE A 204 11.42 4.24 -14.01
CA ILE A 204 10.72 3.35 -13.08
C ILE A 204 10.35 4.17 -11.83
N THR A 205 9.07 4.21 -11.50
CA THR A 205 8.58 4.87 -10.29
C THR A 205 8.06 3.82 -9.32
N PHE A 206 8.71 3.65 -8.17
CA PHE A 206 8.23 2.74 -7.14
C PHE A 206 7.25 3.45 -6.21
N LEU A 207 6.12 2.80 -5.95
CA LEU A 207 5.16 3.20 -4.92
C LEU A 207 4.83 2.00 -4.03
N ASP A 208 4.49 2.27 -2.78
CA ASP A 208 3.94 1.25 -1.89
C ASP A 208 2.42 1.09 -2.17
N ALA A 209 1.85 -0.05 -1.77
CA ALA A 209 0.48 -0.43 -2.12
C ALA A 209 -0.62 0.27 -1.29
N HIS A 210 -0.25 1.26 -0.50
CA HIS A 210 -1.11 2.03 0.39
C HIS A 210 -0.74 3.52 0.35
N CYS A 211 -0.43 4.02 -0.86
CA CYS A 211 -0.16 5.43 -1.13
C CYS A 211 -1.37 6.11 -1.80
N GLU A 212 -1.46 7.44 -1.70
CA GLU A 212 -2.37 8.26 -2.50
C GLU A 212 -1.57 9.41 -3.14
N CYS A 213 -1.46 9.42 -4.47
CA CYS A 213 -0.74 10.48 -5.18
C CYS A 213 -1.46 11.83 -5.06
N THR A 214 -0.74 12.93 -5.01
CA THR A 214 -1.31 14.30 -5.02
C THR A 214 -1.34 14.88 -6.43
N LEU A 215 -1.99 16.03 -6.61
CA LEU A 215 -2.03 16.71 -7.90
C LEU A 215 -0.63 17.22 -8.29
N GLY A 216 -0.21 16.94 -9.52
CA GLY A 216 1.08 17.36 -10.06
C GLY A 216 2.28 16.69 -9.38
N TRP A 217 2.10 15.47 -8.88
CA TRP A 217 3.16 14.72 -8.19
C TRP A 217 4.25 14.20 -9.14
N LEU A 218 3.92 13.95 -10.41
CA LEU A 218 4.73 13.15 -11.32
C LEU A 218 5.70 14.00 -12.17
N GLU A 219 5.20 15.11 -12.71
CA GLU A 219 5.94 16.02 -13.59
C GLU A 219 7.22 16.57 -12.95
N PRO A 220 7.23 17.00 -11.67
CA PRO A 220 8.46 17.48 -11.01
C PRO A 220 9.55 16.41 -10.95
N LEU A 221 9.17 15.15 -10.72
CA LEU A 221 10.08 14.02 -10.60
C LEU A 221 10.70 13.69 -11.97
N LEU A 222 9.85 13.56 -12.99
CA LEU A 222 10.29 13.23 -14.36
C LEU A 222 11.08 14.36 -15.00
N ALA A 223 10.72 15.62 -14.76
CA ALA A 223 11.47 16.78 -15.22
C ALA A 223 12.90 16.76 -14.69
N ARG A 224 13.08 16.44 -13.40
CA ARG A 224 14.42 16.38 -12.81
C ARG A 224 15.27 15.25 -13.39
N ILE A 225 14.67 14.09 -13.66
CA ILE A 225 15.37 12.97 -14.32
C ILE A 225 15.69 13.31 -15.79
N LYS A 226 14.82 14.07 -16.48
CA LYS A 226 15.10 14.55 -17.84
C LYS A 226 16.32 15.46 -17.88
N GLU A 227 16.43 16.38 -16.92
CA GLU A 227 17.59 17.27 -16.78
C GLU A 227 18.89 16.50 -16.50
N ASP A 228 18.81 15.45 -15.67
CA ASP A 228 19.96 14.65 -15.27
C ASP A 228 19.55 13.18 -15.08
N ARG A 229 19.90 12.34 -16.06
CA ARG A 229 19.58 10.90 -16.04
C ARG A 229 20.29 10.12 -14.93
N LYS A 230 21.28 10.72 -14.24
CA LYS A 230 21.93 10.11 -13.08
C LYS A 230 21.23 10.48 -11.76
N ALA A 231 20.25 11.39 -11.79
CA ALA A 231 19.51 11.77 -10.61
C ALA A 231 18.50 10.68 -10.21
N VAL A 232 18.54 10.28 -8.94
CA VAL A 232 17.48 9.51 -8.29
C VAL A 232 16.68 10.48 -7.44
N VAL A 233 15.38 10.55 -7.68
CA VAL A 233 14.49 11.55 -7.06
C VAL A 233 13.47 10.87 -6.17
N CYS A 234 13.09 11.55 -5.10
CA CYS A 234 12.08 11.11 -4.15
C CYS A 234 11.08 12.27 -3.94
N PRO A 235 9.77 12.02 -3.90
CA PRO A 235 8.81 13.04 -3.49
C PRO A 235 8.97 13.36 -2.00
N ILE A 236 8.35 14.47 -1.57
CA ILE A 236 8.02 14.63 -0.16
C ILE A 236 6.94 13.59 0.16
N ILE A 237 7.15 12.83 1.23
CA ILE A 237 6.22 11.78 1.65
C ILE A 237 5.34 12.37 2.75
N ASP A 238 4.10 12.67 2.39
CA ASP A 238 3.06 13.08 3.33
C ASP A 238 2.57 11.88 4.16
N VAL A 239 1.85 12.15 5.24
CA VAL A 239 1.36 11.13 6.16
C VAL A 239 -0.13 10.92 5.96
N ILE A 240 -0.54 9.67 5.79
CA ILE A 240 -1.94 9.26 5.93
C ILE A 240 -2.04 8.57 7.30
N SER A 241 -2.92 9.05 8.18
CA SER A 241 -3.12 8.45 9.50
C SER A 241 -3.58 7.00 9.36
N ASP A 242 -2.89 6.10 10.05
CA ASP A 242 -3.24 4.68 10.16
C ASP A 242 -4.54 4.47 10.95
N ASP A 243 -4.92 5.41 11.83
CA ASP A 243 -6.15 5.33 12.61
C ASP A 243 -7.35 5.98 11.89
N THR A 244 -7.22 7.20 11.39
CA THR A 244 -8.36 7.96 10.84
C THR A 244 -8.36 8.12 9.33
N PHE A 245 -7.28 7.72 8.63
CA PHE A 245 -7.06 7.98 7.20
C PHE A 245 -7.06 9.48 6.82
N GLU A 246 -6.88 10.36 7.81
CA GLU A 246 -6.62 11.78 7.60
C GLU A 246 -5.30 11.97 6.85
N TYR A 247 -5.34 12.84 5.84
CA TYR A 247 -4.16 13.24 5.08
C TYR A 247 -3.50 14.46 5.75
N MET A 248 -2.22 14.32 6.09
CA MET A 248 -1.42 15.33 6.77
C MET A 248 -0.19 15.66 5.94
N ALA A 249 -0.02 16.94 5.60
CA ALA A 249 1.12 17.42 4.84
C ALA A 249 2.45 17.13 5.55
N GLY A 250 3.39 16.55 4.82
CA GLY A 250 4.76 16.34 5.25
C GLY A 250 5.55 17.64 5.27
N SER A 251 6.73 17.58 5.88
CA SER A 251 7.64 18.73 5.93
C SER A 251 8.56 18.74 4.72
N ASP A 252 8.64 19.88 4.04
CA ASP A 252 9.62 20.17 3.00
C ASP A 252 10.95 20.75 3.57
N MET A 253 11.08 20.74 4.90
CA MET A 253 12.27 21.12 5.67
C MET A 253 13.05 19.92 6.19
N THR A 254 12.71 18.69 5.79
CA THR A 254 13.44 17.50 6.19
C THR A 254 14.13 16.82 4.99
N TYR A 255 15.21 16.10 5.26
CA TYR A 255 15.88 15.22 4.31
C TYR A 255 16.24 13.90 4.98
N GLY A 256 16.39 12.85 4.17
CA GLY A 256 16.71 11.50 4.66
C GLY A 256 18.19 11.34 5.00
N GLY A 257 18.48 10.69 6.12
CA GLY A 257 19.80 10.24 6.52
C GLY A 257 19.74 8.96 7.33
N PHE A 258 20.86 8.54 7.91
CA PHE A 258 20.91 7.37 8.79
C PHE A 258 21.78 7.63 10.01
N ASN A 259 21.45 6.97 11.13
CA ASN A 259 22.29 6.98 12.32
C ASN A 259 23.33 5.84 12.28
N TRP A 260 24.24 5.77 13.25
CA TRP A 260 25.30 4.74 13.31
C TRP A 260 24.79 3.29 13.47
N LYS A 261 23.50 3.08 13.73
CA LYS A 261 22.86 1.75 13.70
C LYS A 261 22.27 1.43 12.32
N LEU A 262 22.53 2.27 11.32
CA LEU A 262 22.00 2.19 9.95
C LEU A 262 20.46 2.30 9.89
N ASN A 263 19.84 2.91 10.90
CA ASN A 263 18.41 3.19 10.87
C ASN A 263 18.17 4.51 10.12
N PHE A 264 17.25 4.48 9.15
CA PHE A 264 16.79 5.68 8.46
C PHE A 264 16.17 6.68 9.45
N ARG A 265 16.47 7.97 9.26
CA ARG A 265 15.96 9.08 10.06
C ARG A 265 15.75 10.30 9.16
N TRP A 266 14.77 11.11 9.55
CA TRP A 266 14.56 12.45 8.99
C TRP A 266 15.39 13.47 9.77
N TYR A 267 16.17 14.27 9.06
CA TYR A 267 16.97 15.36 9.60
C TYR A 267 16.51 16.69 9.00
N PRO A 268 16.68 17.83 9.71
CA PRO A 268 16.39 19.14 9.13
C PRO A 268 17.34 19.46 7.98
N VAL A 269 16.83 20.10 6.92
CA VAL A 269 17.63 20.53 5.77
C VAL A 269 18.78 21.45 6.23
N PRO A 270 20.04 21.18 5.85
CA PRO A 270 21.18 21.98 6.28
C PRO A 270 21.12 23.44 5.78
N PRO A 271 21.64 24.42 6.54
CA PRO A 271 21.65 25.83 6.13
C PRO A 271 22.29 26.07 4.74
N ARG A 272 23.38 25.35 4.41
CA ARG A 272 24.04 25.41 3.09
C ARG A 272 23.07 25.14 1.92
N GLU A 273 22.12 24.24 2.13
CA GLU A 273 21.18 23.84 1.09
C GLU A 273 20.02 24.82 1.00
N MET A 274 19.61 25.40 2.13
CA MET A 274 18.66 26.52 2.16
C MET A 274 19.21 27.74 1.42
N GLU A 275 20.48 28.09 1.66
CA GLU A 275 21.16 29.21 1.01
C GLU A 275 21.33 28.97 -0.50
N ARG A 276 21.72 27.75 -0.92
CA ARG A 276 21.79 27.38 -2.34
C ARG A 276 20.45 27.58 -3.06
N ARG A 277 19.34 27.25 -2.39
CA ARG A 277 17.99 27.39 -2.95
C ARG A 277 17.52 28.85 -2.98
N LYS A 278 18.12 29.76 -2.21
CA LYS A 278 17.78 31.18 -2.15
C LYS A 278 16.27 31.43 -1.94
N GLY A 279 15.62 30.58 -1.15
CA GLY A 279 14.17 30.63 -0.91
C GLY A 279 13.29 29.96 -1.98
N ASP A 280 13.84 29.51 -3.12
CA ASP A 280 13.08 28.76 -4.12
C ASP A 280 12.82 27.31 -3.67
N ARG A 281 11.60 27.09 -3.21
CA ARG A 281 11.12 25.79 -2.74
C ARG A 281 10.82 24.80 -3.85
N THR A 282 10.82 25.24 -5.11
CA THR A 282 10.61 24.38 -6.28
C THR A 282 11.89 23.70 -6.76
N LEU A 283 13.05 24.10 -6.23
CA LEU A 283 14.32 23.43 -6.47
C LEU A 283 14.44 22.16 -5.62
N PRO A 284 15.09 21.11 -6.16
CA PRO A 284 15.30 19.86 -5.42
C PRO A 284 16.15 20.11 -4.17
N VAL A 285 15.88 19.37 -3.10
CA VAL A 285 16.77 19.28 -1.93
C VAL A 285 17.88 18.30 -2.25
N ARG A 286 19.14 18.74 -2.13
CA ARG A 286 20.33 17.91 -2.33
C ARG A 286 20.86 17.39 -1.00
N SER A 287 21.23 16.10 -0.96
CA SER A 287 21.99 15.47 0.13
C SER A 287 23.45 15.93 0.10
#